data_AF-A0A2N6BQJ6-F1
#
_entry.id   AF-A0A2N6BQJ6-F1
#
_cell.length_a   1.000
_cell.length_b   1.000
_cell.length_c   1.000
_cell.angle_alpha   90.00
_cell.angle_beta   90.00
_cell.angle_gamma   90.00
#
_symmetry.space_group_name_H-M   'P 1'
#
loop_
_entity.id
_entity.type
_entity.pdbx_description
1 polymer ?
#
loop_
_entity_poly.entity_id
_entity_poly.type
_entity_poly.pdbx_seq_one_letter_code
_entity_poly.pdbx_strand_id
1 'polypeptide(L)'
;MVYPFVSGWLDTPAGEVPRVSPVITDADRRGTIAMRVGIGRDSYEITPGLYAFGEPGENSPVIVTCNYKLTFDLLRSTLKKLDLWVVVLDTKGINVWCAAGKGTFGTAEVIKRVKESGVEKVVAHRDLILPQFGAPGVSAHEVKRATGFKVNYGPIRAEDITAYLDAGLVATPSMREATFTLKERVVLIPVEISLLLSPLKWVIPLLFILSGLGPSIWSPSAAVTRGFALFMGLFAGGLGGAVILPLLLPYLFWREFSLKGAAAGAGVTLIGLLLFGGALNWLEALSLMVLGSAVASYAGMNFTGTAPFTSPTSVEKEMRRWVPIQIGAAAAALAAWVGGAFIG
;
A
#
# COMPACT_ATOMS: atom_id res chain seq x y z
N MET A 1 3.44 -25.21 -12.34
CA MET A 1 2.90 -24.34 -13.41
C MET A 1 3.98 -23.33 -13.73
N VAL A 2 4.41 -23.22 -14.99
CA VAL A 2 5.45 -22.27 -15.39
C VAL A 2 4.81 -20.89 -15.60
N TYR A 3 5.42 -19.83 -15.06
CA TYR A 3 4.87 -18.48 -15.22
C TYR A 3 5.03 -17.99 -16.68
N PRO A 4 4.07 -17.20 -17.22
CA PRO A 4 4.16 -16.70 -18.60
C PRO A 4 5.38 -15.82 -18.91
N PHE A 5 6.01 -15.25 -17.89
CA PHE A 5 7.23 -14.44 -18.04
C PHE A 5 8.51 -15.29 -18.10
N VAL A 6 8.44 -16.61 -17.92
CA VAL A 6 9.60 -17.50 -18.07
C VAL A 6 9.81 -17.75 -19.56
N SER A 7 10.92 -17.24 -20.11
CA SER A 7 11.27 -17.35 -21.54
C SER A 7 12.18 -18.54 -21.85
N GLY A 8 12.70 -19.21 -20.83
CA GLY A 8 13.59 -20.37 -20.97
C GLY A 8 14.19 -20.77 -19.63
N TRP A 9 15.17 -21.66 -19.66
CA TRP A 9 15.88 -22.15 -18.48
C TRP A 9 17.39 -22.10 -18.75
N LEU A 10 18.16 -21.84 -17.70
CA LEU A 10 19.62 -21.90 -17.73
C LEU A 10 20.06 -23.07 -16.86
N ASP A 11 20.89 -23.94 -17.42
CA ASP A 11 21.56 -24.99 -16.66
C ASP A 11 22.67 -24.38 -15.82
N THR A 12 22.57 -24.52 -14.50
CA THR A 12 23.56 -24.01 -13.56
C THR A 12 24.03 -25.13 -12.63
N PRO A 13 25.16 -24.94 -11.92
CA PRO A 13 25.59 -25.87 -10.87
C PRO A 13 24.59 -26.03 -9.70
N ALA A 14 23.59 -25.15 -9.60
CA ALA A 14 22.49 -25.25 -8.63
C ALA A 14 21.23 -25.95 -9.20
N GLY A 15 21.25 -26.36 -10.47
CA GLY A 15 20.10 -26.90 -11.20
C GLY A 15 19.58 -25.92 -12.27
N GLU A 16 18.44 -26.25 -12.87
CA GLU A 16 17.78 -25.39 -13.85
C GLU A 16 17.22 -24.13 -13.19
N VAL A 17 17.62 -22.96 -13.71
CA VAL A 17 17.15 -21.65 -13.24
C VAL A 17 16.27 -21.00 -14.32
N PRO A 18 15.05 -20.54 -13.99
CA PRO A 18 14.17 -19.90 -14.97
C PRO A 18 14.74 -18.56 -15.44
N ARG A 19 14.87 -18.41 -16.76
CA ARG A 19 15.20 -17.16 -17.44
C ARG A 19 13.94 -16.32 -17.63
N VAL A 20 14.00 -15.06 -17.20
CA VAL A 20 12.85 -14.17 -17.12
C VAL A 20 12.85 -13.19 -18.29
N SER A 21 11.71 -13.10 -18.97
CA SER A 21 11.47 -12.09 -20.00
C SER A 21 11.27 -10.70 -19.37
N PRO A 22 11.95 -9.66 -19.88
CA PRO A 22 11.71 -8.29 -19.43
C PRO A 22 10.41 -7.68 -19.98
N VAL A 23 9.76 -8.34 -20.94
CA VAL A 23 8.59 -7.80 -21.64
C VAL A 23 7.35 -7.91 -20.75
N ILE A 24 6.76 -6.77 -20.43
CA ILE A 24 5.48 -6.70 -19.71
C ILE A 24 4.34 -7.01 -20.68
N THR A 25 3.63 -8.11 -20.42
CA THR A 25 2.47 -8.55 -21.22
C THR A 25 1.20 -7.79 -20.82
N ASP A 26 0.14 -7.91 -21.62
CA ASP A 26 -1.15 -7.33 -21.25
C ASP A 26 -1.78 -7.99 -20.02
N ALA A 27 -1.46 -9.26 -19.75
CA ALA A 27 -1.87 -9.94 -18.52
C ALA A 27 -1.20 -9.30 -17.29
N ASP A 28 0.08 -8.95 -17.41
CA ASP A 28 0.82 -8.23 -16.36
C ASP A 28 0.26 -6.82 -16.13
N ARG A 29 -0.09 -6.11 -17.20
CA ARG A 29 -0.74 -4.79 -17.12
C ARG A 29 -2.09 -4.86 -16.44
N ARG A 30 -2.94 -5.83 -16.80
CA ARG A 30 -4.23 -6.05 -16.13
C ARG A 30 -4.04 -6.39 -14.65
N GLY A 31 -3.06 -7.24 -14.32
CA GLY A 31 -2.72 -7.53 -12.94
C GLY A 31 -2.25 -6.29 -12.16
N THR A 32 -1.42 -5.46 -12.77
CA THR A 32 -1.00 -4.18 -12.19
C THR A 32 -2.20 -3.27 -11.90
N ILE A 33 -3.11 -3.12 -12.86
CA ILE A 33 -4.33 -2.32 -12.68
C ILE A 33 -5.16 -2.91 -11.55
N ALA A 34 -5.41 -4.23 -11.54
CA ALA A 34 -6.15 -4.91 -10.49
C ALA A 34 -5.57 -4.63 -9.10
N MET A 35 -4.24 -4.70 -8.94
CA MET A 35 -3.57 -4.37 -7.69
C MET A 35 -3.75 -2.91 -7.29
N ARG A 36 -3.70 -1.99 -8.27
CA ARG A 36 -3.91 -0.56 -8.03
C ARG A 36 -5.35 -0.25 -7.62
N VAL A 37 -6.33 -1.06 -8.01
CA VAL A 37 -7.74 -0.92 -7.61
C VAL A 37 -8.20 -1.94 -6.55
N GLY A 38 -7.28 -2.55 -5.81
CA GLY A 38 -7.67 -3.39 -4.67
C GLY A 38 -8.08 -4.83 -4.97
N ILE A 39 -8.11 -5.27 -6.23
CA ILE A 39 -8.65 -6.58 -6.63
C ILE A 39 -7.54 -7.63 -6.58
N GLY A 40 -7.74 -8.71 -5.81
CA GLY A 40 -6.82 -9.87 -5.79
C GLY A 40 -5.47 -9.62 -5.11
N ARG A 41 -5.37 -8.59 -4.27
CA ARG A 41 -4.11 -8.16 -3.65
C ARG A 41 -3.47 -9.17 -2.71
N ASP A 42 -4.28 -10.02 -2.09
CA ASP A 42 -3.81 -10.96 -1.07
C ASP A 42 -3.08 -12.18 -1.65
N SER A 43 -3.08 -12.35 -2.98
CA SER A 43 -2.50 -13.53 -3.65
C SER A 43 -1.70 -13.21 -4.91
N TYR A 44 -1.31 -11.94 -5.11
CA TYR A 44 -0.57 -11.53 -6.31
C TYR A 44 0.94 -11.75 -6.19
N GLU A 45 1.34 -13.02 -6.21
CA GLU A 45 2.71 -13.45 -5.94
C GLU A 45 3.30 -14.41 -6.97
N ILE A 46 4.63 -14.58 -6.91
CA ILE A 46 5.40 -15.56 -7.68
C ILE A 46 6.08 -16.57 -6.75
N THR A 47 6.59 -17.68 -7.30
CA THR A 47 7.34 -18.68 -6.52
C THR A 47 8.67 -18.09 -6.03
N PRO A 48 8.98 -18.14 -4.73
CA PRO A 48 10.29 -17.77 -4.21
C PRO A 48 11.40 -18.68 -4.78
N GLY A 49 12.59 -18.13 -5.03
CA GLY A 49 13.69 -18.90 -5.62
C GLY A 49 14.70 -18.06 -6.38
N LEU A 50 15.57 -18.72 -7.13
CA LEU A 50 16.55 -18.09 -8.03
C LEU A 50 15.93 -17.87 -9.40
N TYR A 51 16.18 -16.70 -9.99
CA TYR A 51 15.78 -16.35 -11.34
C TYR A 51 16.95 -15.70 -12.08
N ALA A 52 16.97 -15.85 -13.40
CA ALA A 52 17.96 -15.22 -14.27
C ALA A 52 17.33 -14.08 -15.08
N PHE A 53 17.88 -12.88 -14.99
CA PHE A 53 17.57 -11.78 -15.90
C PHE A 53 18.70 -11.71 -16.93
N GLY A 54 18.36 -11.67 -18.22
CA GLY A 54 19.38 -11.71 -19.28
C GLY A 54 20.07 -13.08 -19.37
N GLU A 55 21.39 -13.09 -19.52
CA GLU A 55 22.27 -14.27 -19.55
C GLU A 55 23.38 -14.13 -18.49
N PRO A 56 23.02 -14.20 -17.20
CA PRO A 56 23.98 -13.97 -16.12
C PRO A 56 25.04 -15.07 -16.05
N GLY A 57 26.28 -14.64 -15.79
CA GLY A 57 27.42 -15.51 -15.54
C GLY A 57 27.83 -15.55 -14.07
N GLU A 58 28.95 -16.19 -13.77
CA GLU A 58 29.46 -16.35 -12.39
C GLU A 58 29.87 -15.03 -11.71
N ASN A 59 30.13 -13.98 -12.51
CA ASN A 59 30.50 -12.66 -12.04
C ASN A 59 29.34 -11.65 -12.08
N SER A 60 28.16 -12.09 -12.52
CA SER A 60 26.97 -11.23 -12.59
C SER A 60 26.45 -10.88 -11.18
N PRO A 61 26.00 -9.64 -10.95
CA PRO A 61 25.47 -9.23 -9.65
C PRO A 61 24.27 -10.07 -9.19
N VAL A 62 24.18 -10.28 -7.88
CA VAL A 62 23.04 -10.95 -7.24
C VAL A 62 22.16 -9.90 -6.56
N ILE A 63 20.93 -9.74 -7.04
CA ILE A 63 19.92 -8.86 -6.46
C ILE A 63 18.92 -9.68 -5.65
N VAL A 64 18.55 -9.19 -4.47
CA VAL A 64 17.51 -9.81 -3.63
C VAL A 64 16.24 -8.98 -3.71
N THR A 65 15.09 -9.62 -3.92
CA THR A 65 13.78 -8.96 -3.98
C THR A 65 12.71 -9.81 -3.30
N CYS A 66 11.46 -9.36 -3.31
CA CYS A 66 10.32 -10.04 -2.71
C CYS A 66 9.47 -10.77 -3.76
N ASN A 67 8.64 -11.73 -3.33
CA ASN A 67 7.79 -12.49 -4.24
C ASN A 67 6.48 -11.79 -4.63
N TYR A 68 6.29 -10.52 -4.26
CA TYR A 68 5.16 -9.73 -4.74
C TYR A 68 5.32 -9.45 -6.24
N LYS A 69 4.41 -9.99 -7.06
CA LYS A 69 4.57 -10.01 -8.52
C LYS A 69 4.69 -8.62 -9.12
N LEU A 70 4.01 -7.61 -8.56
CA LEU A 70 4.12 -6.23 -9.03
C LEU A 70 5.52 -5.64 -8.80
N THR A 71 6.18 -5.98 -7.69
CA THR A 71 7.58 -5.59 -7.44
C THR A 71 8.52 -6.31 -8.40
N PHE A 72 8.27 -7.59 -8.66
CA PHE A 72 9.07 -8.37 -9.60
C PHE A 72 8.92 -7.87 -11.05
N ASP A 73 7.70 -7.55 -11.49
CA ASP A 73 7.41 -7.00 -12.82
C ASP A 73 8.09 -5.63 -13.02
N LEU A 74 8.08 -4.78 -11.99
CA LEU A 74 8.84 -3.52 -12.00
C LEU A 74 10.33 -3.81 -12.20
N LEU A 75 10.91 -4.74 -11.43
CA LEU A 75 12.33 -5.05 -11.51
C LEU A 75 12.74 -5.59 -12.89
N ARG A 76 12.01 -6.58 -13.43
CA ARG A 76 12.35 -7.20 -14.73
C ARG A 76 12.20 -6.25 -15.92
N SER A 77 11.23 -5.34 -15.86
CA SER A 77 11.03 -4.37 -16.94
C SER A 77 12.04 -3.22 -16.90
N THR A 78 12.44 -2.80 -15.70
CA THR A 78 13.43 -1.74 -15.50
C THR A 78 14.85 -2.22 -15.80
N LEU A 79 15.22 -3.42 -15.36
CA LEU A 79 16.60 -3.96 -15.49
C LEU A 79 16.83 -4.79 -16.75
N LYS A 80 16.03 -4.59 -17.80
CA LYS A 80 16.01 -5.40 -19.03
C LYS A 80 17.31 -5.47 -19.83
N LYS A 81 18.30 -4.63 -19.51
CA LYS A 81 19.61 -4.55 -20.18
C LYS A 81 20.75 -5.15 -19.35
N LEU A 82 20.45 -5.72 -18.19
CA LEU A 82 21.43 -6.24 -17.26
C LEU A 82 21.31 -7.76 -17.16
N ASP A 83 22.47 -8.40 -17.06
CA ASP A 83 22.60 -9.81 -16.77
C ASP A 83 22.76 -10.00 -15.26
N LEU A 84 21.70 -10.48 -14.59
CA LEU A 84 21.60 -10.51 -13.14
C LEU A 84 21.05 -11.84 -12.63
N TRP A 85 21.58 -12.28 -11.50
CA TRP A 85 20.93 -13.30 -10.67
C TRP A 85 19.96 -12.62 -9.71
N VAL A 86 18.73 -13.11 -9.62
CA VAL A 86 17.68 -12.53 -8.79
C VAL A 86 17.17 -13.55 -7.79
N VAL A 87 17.46 -13.34 -6.50
CA VAL A 87 16.96 -14.15 -5.39
C VAL A 87 15.64 -13.54 -4.91
N VAL A 88 14.55 -14.26 -5.12
CA VAL A 88 13.19 -13.85 -4.73
C VAL A 88 12.84 -14.49 -3.38
N LEU A 89 12.64 -13.65 -2.37
CA LEU A 89 12.25 -14.06 -1.01
C LEU A 89 10.75 -14.34 -0.89
N ASP A 90 10.38 -15.26 0.00
CA ASP A 90 8.98 -15.55 0.35
C ASP A 90 8.43 -14.48 1.31
N THR A 91 7.78 -13.45 0.74
CA THR A 91 7.17 -12.38 1.51
C THR A 91 5.65 -12.44 1.56
N LYS A 92 5.06 -13.58 1.17
CA LYS A 92 3.59 -13.78 1.13
C LYS A 92 2.88 -12.77 0.23
N GLY A 93 3.49 -12.41 -0.90
CA GLY A 93 2.92 -11.45 -1.83
C GLY A 93 2.92 -10.01 -1.32
N ILE A 94 3.79 -9.69 -0.35
CA ILE A 94 3.92 -8.34 0.21
C ILE A 94 5.16 -7.66 -0.37
N ASN A 95 5.03 -6.37 -0.74
CA ASN A 95 6.16 -5.57 -1.22
C ASN A 95 7.30 -5.50 -0.18
N VAL A 96 8.52 -5.16 -0.65
CA VAL A 96 9.75 -5.10 0.17
C VAL A 96 9.56 -4.33 1.48
N TRP A 97 9.04 -3.11 1.43
CA TRP A 97 9.03 -2.22 2.59
C TRP A 97 8.04 -2.72 3.66
N CYS A 98 6.82 -3.06 3.24
CA CYS A 98 5.83 -3.61 4.16
C CYS A 98 6.25 -4.98 4.70
N ALA A 99 6.90 -5.82 3.87
CA ALA A 99 7.39 -7.12 4.28
C ALA A 99 8.56 -7.01 5.27
N ALA A 100 9.43 -6.01 5.13
CA ALA A 100 10.50 -5.74 6.08
C ALA A 100 9.94 -5.32 7.44
N GLY A 101 8.94 -4.42 7.45
CA GLY A 101 8.25 -4.02 8.68
C GLY A 101 7.48 -5.17 9.36
N LYS A 102 6.99 -6.15 8.59
CA LYS A 102 6.33 -7.36 9.10
C LYS A 102 7.31 -8.49 9.46
N GLY A 103 8.59 -8.38 9.08
CA GLY A 103 9.61 -9.41 9.30
C GLY A 103 9.64 -10.54 8.27
N THR A 104 8.77 -10.54 7.25
CA THR A 104 8.78 -11.56 6.19
C THR A 104 9.86 -11.30 5.14
N PHE A 105 10.23 -10.04 4.91
CA PHE A 105 11.51 -9.68 4.29
C PHE A 105 12.54 -9.52 5.42
N GLY A 106 13.00 -10.65 5.97
CA GLY A 106 13.80 -10.68 7.19
C GLY A 106 15.09 -11.48 7.08
N THR A 107 16.00 -11.30 8.04
CA THR A 107 17.29 -12.03 8.12
C THR A 107 17.15 -13.54 7.91
N ALA A 108 16.20 -14.17 8.60
CA ALA A 108 15.99 -15.61 8.53
C ALA A 108 15.57 -16.06 7.13
N GLU A 109 14.68 -15.32 6.47
CA GLU A 109 14.23 -15.64 5.11
C GLU A 109 15.35 -15.40 4.09
N VAL A 110 16.16 -14.34 4.22
CA VAL A 110 17.34 -14.14 3.37
C VAL A 110 18.30 -15.31 3.49
N ILE A 111 18.66 -15.72 4.70
CA ILE A 111 19.59 -16.84 4.94
C ILE A 111 19.03 -18.13 4.35
N LYS A 112 17.75 -18.42 4.62
CA LYS A 112 17.08 -19.61 4.10
C LYS A 112 17.09 -19.61 2.58
N ARG A 113 16.66 -18.52 1.96
CA ARG A 113 16.49 -18.46 0.51
C ARG A 113 17.81 -18.49 -0.24
N VAL A 114 18.86 -17.84 0.27
CA VAL A 114 20.21 -17.95 -0.29
C VAL A 114 20.66 -19.40 -0.31
N LYS A 115 20.56 -20.13 0.81
CA LYS A 115 20.96 -21.55 0.91
C LYS A 115 20.13 -22.48 0.04
N GLU A 116 18.81 -22.30 0.04
CA GLU A 116 17.90 -23.16 -0.74
C GLU A 116 18.01 -22.89 -2.24
N SER A 117 18.33 -21.66 -2.64
CA SER A 117 18.49 -21.28 -4.05
C SER A 117 19.76 -21.82 -4.69
N GLY A 118 20.77 -22.20 -3.88
CA GLY A 118 22.06 -22.64 -4.36
C GLY A 118 22.88 -21.56 -5.06
N VAL A 119 22.54 -20.27 -4.92
CA VAL A 119 23.22 -19.15 -5.59
C VAL A 119 24.72 -19.12 -5.31
N GLU A 120 25.17 -19.64 -4.17
CA GLU A 120 26.58 -19.81 -3.81
C GLU A 120 27.38 -20.71 -4.75
N LYS A 121 26.70 -21.59 -5.50
CA LYS A 121 27.28 -22.47 -6.51
C LYS A 121 27.28 -21.84 -7.90
N VAL A 122 26.49 -20.79 -8.10
CA VAL A 122 26.27 -20.14 -9.40
C VAL A 122 27.19 -18.93 -9.57
N VAL A 123 27.54 -18.24 -8.48
CA VAL A 123 28.43 -17.08 -8.52
C VAL A 123 29.78 -17.34 -7.84
N ALA A 124 30.83 -16.74 -8.41
CA ALA A 124 32.20 -16.80 -7.90
C ALA A 124 32.45 -15.85 -6.70
N HIS A 125 31.58 -14.85 -6.52
CA HIS A 125 31.68 -13.86 -5.45
C HIS A 125 30.68 -14.13 -4.30
N ARG A 126 30.72 -13.28 -3.27
CA ARG A 126 29.86 -13.40 -2.07
C ARG A 126 29.24 -12.04 -1.73
N ASP A 127 28.57 -11.42 -2.70
CA ASP A 127 27.87 -10.14 -2.52
C ASP A 127 26.39 -10.29 -2.88
N LEU A 128 25.52 -9.73 -2.03
CA LEU A 128 24.08 -9.60 -2.26
C LEU A 128 23.72 -8.12 -2.28
N ILE A 129 22.92 -7.71 -3.26
CA ILE A 129 22.37 -6.36 -3.35
C ILE A 129 20.93 -6.40 -2.85
N LEU A 130 20.67 -5.81 -1.68
CA LEU A 130 19.34 -5.70 -1.10
C LEU A 130 18.77 -4.30 -1.33
N PRO A 131 17.46 -4.15 -1.53
CA PRO A 131 16.81 -2.84 -1.61
C PRO A 131 16.95 -2.08 -0.28
N GLN A 132 17.10 -0.75 -0.37
CA GLN A 132 17.28 0.10 0.82
C GLN A 132 16.15 -0.06 1.85
N PHE A 133 14.90 -0.22 1.41
CA PHE A 133 13.74 -0.42 2.30
C PHE A 133 13.66 -1.81 2.94
N GLY A 134 14.53 -2.76 2.55
CA GLY A 134 14.69 -4.03 3.25
C GLY A 134 15.53 -3.92 4.52
N ALA A 135 16.31 -2.84 4.68
CA ALA A 135 17.27 -2.69 5.77
C ALA A 135 16.68 -2.83 7.19
N PRO A 136 15.47 -2.31 7.49
CA PRO A 136 14.88 -2.47 8.82
C PRO A 136 14.60 -3.93 9.23
N GLY A 137 14.44 -4.84 8.25
CA GLY A 137 14.14 -6.25 8.50
C GLY A 137 15.36 -7.17 8.48
N VAL A 138 16.52 -6.70 7.99
CA VAL A 138 17.67 -7.56 7.69
C VAL A 138 18.94 -7.14 8.44
N SER A 139 19.47 -8.07 9.24
CA SER A 139 20.77 -7.96 9.90
C SER A 139 21.88 -8.43 8.95
N ALA A 140 22.56 -7.48 8.29
CA ALA A 140 23.63 -7.76 7.33
C ALA A 140 24.77 -8.61 7.94
N HIS A 141 25.10 -8.38 9.21
CA HIS A 141 26.15 -9.13 9.90
C HIS A 141 25.76 -10.59 10.16
N GLU A 142 24.50 -10.86 10.47
CA GLU A 142 23.99 -12.24 10.64
C GLU A 142 23.92 -12.97 9.31
N VAL A 143 23.46 -12.31 8.23
CA VAL A 143 23.49 -12.88 6.88
C VAL A 143 24.91 -13.28 6.50
N LYS A 144 25.89 -12.38 6.69
CA LYS A 144 27.31 -12.68 6.41
C LYS A 144 27.83 -13.84 7.24
N ARG A 145 27.51 -13.88 8.54
CA ARG A 145 27.94 -14.97 9.43
C ARG A 145 27.36 -16.33 8.99
N ALA A 146 26.11 -16.36 8.56
CA ALA A 146 25.39 -17.60 8.27
C ALA A 146 25.58 -18.13 6.84
N THR A 147 25.92 -17.26 5.88
CA THR A 147 25.98 -17.58 4.43
C THR A 147 27.32 -17.22 3.78
N GLY A 148 28.16 -16.43 4.43
CA GLY A 148 29.37 -15.85 3.83
C GLY A 148 29.10 -14.63 2.92
N PHE A 149 27.85 -14.38 2.52
CA PHE A 149 27.52 -13.26 1.66
C PHE A 149 27.51 -11.92 2.40
N LYS A 150 28.21 -10.94 1.85
CA LYS A 150 28.13 -9.54 2.26
C LYS A 150 26.86 -8.92 1.67
N VAL A 151 26.05 -8.30 2.52
CA VAL A 151 24.91 -7.49 2.10
C VAL A 151 25.36 -6.07 1.79
N ASN A 152 25.05 -5.62 0.58
CA ASN A 152 25.19 -4.24 0.13
C ASN A 152 23.78 -3.68 -0.09
N TYR A 153 23.45 -2.56 0.57
CA TYR A 153 22.16 -1.91 0.37
C TYR A 153 22.22 -1.01 -0.85
N GLY A 154 21.49 -1.42 -1.89
CA GLY A 154 21.29 -0.68 -3.13
C GLY A 154 20.26 0.44 -2.99
N PRO A 155 19.87 1.08 -4.11
CA PRO A 155 18.93 2.20 -4.11
C PRO A 155 17.51 1.81 -3.67
N ILE A 156 16.69 2.82 -3.38
CA ILE A 156 15.24 2.67 -3.18
C ILE A 156 14.54 2.30 -4.50
N ARG A 157 14.97 2.94 -5.59
CA ARG A 157 14.34 2.84 -6.91
C ARG A 157 15.07 1.84 -7.79
N ALA A 158 14.30 1.07 -8.56
CA ALA A 158 14.87 0.09 -9.48
C ALA A 158 15.65 0.76 -10.61
N GLU A 159 15.22 1.96 -11.04
CA GLU A 159 15.85 2.70 -12.14
C GLU A 159 17.30 3.11 -11.82
N ASP A 160 17.60 3.29 -10.53
CA ASP A 160 18.91 3.73 -10.06
C ASP A 160 19.92 2.57 -9.96
N ILE A 161 19.49 1.32 -10.11
CA ILE A 161 20.35 0.14 -9.92
C ILE A 161 21.50 0.12 -10.92
N THR A 162 21.26 0.50 -12.19
CA THR A 162 22.33 0.54 -13.20
C THR A 162 23.42 1.53 -12.80
N ALA A 163 23.05 2.77 -12.47
CA ALA A 163 24.01 3.78 -12.03
C ALA A 163 24.71 3.40 -10.71
N TYR A 164 24.02 2.69 -9.80
CA TYR A 164 24.61 2.15 -8.57
C TYR A 164 25.67 1.08 -8.83
N LEU A 165 25.44 0.19 -9.80
CA LEU A 165 26.41 -0.82 -10.23
C LEU A 165 27.61 -0.16 -10.91
N ASP A 166 27.38 0.78 -11.83
CA ASP A 166 28.44 1.52 -12.53
C ASP A 166 29.33 2.32 -11.58
N ALA A 167 28.75 2.80 -10.47
CA ALA A 167 29.46 3.50 -9.39
C ALA A 167 30.17 2.55 -8.40
N GLY A 168 30.27 1.25 -8.69
CA GLY A 168 30.98 0.28 -7.84
C GLY A 168 30.28 0.03 -6.50
N LEU A 169 28.94 -0.07 -6.50
CA LEU A 169 28.11 -0.32 -5.32
C LEU A 169 28.08 0.84 -4.30
N VAL A 170 28.34 2.06 -4.77
CA VAL A 170 28.26 3.29 -3.96
C VAL A 170 26.96 4.03 -4.28
N ALA A 171 26.01 4.02 -3.34
CA ALA A 171 24.74 4.73 -3.47
C ALA A 171 24.91 6.22 -3.15
N THR A 172 24.40 7.09 -4.01
CA THR A 172 24.33 8.54 -3.76
C THR A 172 23.26 8.85 -2.71
N PRO A 173 23.28 10.05 -2.09
CA PRO A 173 22.22 10.44 -1.15
C PRO A 173 20.82 10.39 -1.76
N SER A 174 20.65 10.81 -3.02
CA SER A 174 19.35 10.82 -3.71
C SER A 174 18.77 9.41 -3.92
N MET A 175 19.63 8.41 -4.13
CA MET A 175 19.22 6.99 -4.23
C MET A 175 18.63 6.43 -2.93
N ARG A 176 18.89 7.10 -1.79
CA ARG A 176 18.44 6.71 -0.44
C ARG A 176 17.28 7.55 0.07
N GLU A 177 16.81 8.52 -0.71
CA GLU A 177 15.75 9.44 -0.30
C GLU A 177 14.38 9.03 -0.87
N ALA A 178 13.39 8.93 0.01
CA ALA A 178 12.01 8.71 -0.37
C ALA A 178 11.32 10.06 -0.60
N THR A 179 10.89 10.33 -1.83
CA THR A 179 10.41 11.68 -2.22
C THR A 179 8.93 11.95 -1.91
N PHE A 180 8.09 10.90 -1.86
CA PHE A 180 6.65 10.97 -1.65
C PHE A 180 5.93 12.14 -2.37
N THR A 181 6.29 12.33 -3.64
CA THR A 181 5.80 13.37 -4.55
C THR A 181 4.30 13.27 -4.78
N LEU A 182 3.70 14.30 -5.39
CA LEU A 182 2.28 14.28 -5.75
C LEU A 182 1.93 13.07 -6.62
N LYS A 183 2.77 12.73 -7.61
CA LYS A 183 2.56 11.57 -8.49
C LYS A 183 2.54 10.25 -7.69
N GLU A 184 3.49 10.07 -6.77
CA GLU A 184 3.57 8.87 -5.92
C GLU A 184 2.34 8.74 -5.00
N ARG A 185 1.83 9.87 -4.50
CA ARG A 185 0.61 9.93 -3.68
C ARG A 185 -0.66 9.63 -4.49
N VAL A 186 -0.80 10.21 -5.69
CA VAL A 186 -1.95 10.01 -6.57
C VAL A 186 -2.09 8.55 -7.01
N VAL A 187 -0.97 7.85 -7.21
CA VAL A 187 -0.95 6.43 -7.58
C VAL A 187 -1.57 5.51 -6.51
N LEU A 188 -1.71 5.98 -5.26
CA LEU A 188 -2.36 5.25 -4.17
C LEU A 188 -3.88 5.45 -4.13
N ILE A 189 -4.39 6.57 -4.67
CA ILE A 189 -5.81 6.93 -4.58
C ILE A 189 -6.78 5.82 -5.05
N PRO A 190 -6.54 5.09 -6.16
CA PRO A 190 -7.49 4.10 -6.63
C PRO A 190 -7.71 2.94 -5.65
N VAL A 191 -6.67 2.50 -4.93
CA VAL A 191 -6.83 1.45 -3.91
C VAL A 191 -7.54 2.01 -2.68
N GLU A 192 -7.28 3.26 -2.29
CA GLU A 192 -7.97 3.90 -1.18
C GLU A 192 -9.47 4.08 -1.43
N ILE A 193 -9.86 4.45 -2.66
CA ILE A 193 -11.27 4.45 -3.07
C ILE A 193 -11.85 3.03 -2.95
N SER A 194 -11.12 2.02 -3.38
CA SER A 194 -11.60 0.63 -3.33
C SER A 194 -11.78 0.14 -1.89
N LEU A 195 -10.89 0.52 -0.98
CA LEU A 195 -11.02 0.26 0.45
C LEU A 195 -12.22 1.00 1.06
N LEU A 196 -12.48 2.24 0.64
CA LEU A 196 -13.66 3.02 1.04
C LEU A 196 -14.97 2.38 0.56
N LEU A 197 -14.98 1.77 -0.63
CA LEU A 197 -16.15 1.12 -1.23
C LEU A 197 -16.42 -0.29 -0.68
N SER A 198 -15.37 -1.02 -0.24
CA SER A 198 -15.46 -2.39 0.29
C SER A 198 -16.55 -2.61 1.37
N PRO A 199 -16.71 -1.75 2.39
CA PRO A 199 -17.72 -1.94 3.42
C PRO A 199 -19.16 -1.59 2.98
N LEU A 200 -19.38 -1.03 1.78
CA LEU A 200 -20.68 -0.50 1.38
C LEU A 200 -21.81 -1.53 1.37
N LYS A 201 -21.51 -2.81 1.13
CA LYS A 201 -22.52 -3.88 1.20
C LYS A 201 -23.17 -4.02 2.58
N TRP A 202 -22.47 -3.60 3.63
CA TRP A 202 -22.97 -3.60 5.01
C TRP A 202 -23.43 -2.21 5.43
N VAL A 203 -22.74 -1.17 4.99
CA VAL A 203 -23.08 0.21 5.32
C VAL A 203 -24.42 0.62 4.70
N ILE A 204 -24.66 0.36 3.41
CA ILE A 204 -25.88 0.81 2.72
C ILE A 204 -27.16 0.30 3.41
N PRO A 205 -27.32 -1.01 3.72
CA PRO A 205 -28.48 -1.48 4.46
C PRO A 205 -28.63 -0.83 5.84
N LEU A 206 -27.53 -0.62 6.56
CA LEU A 206 -27.54 0.04 7.86
C LEU A 206 -28.03 1.49 7.74
N LEU A 207 -27.49 2.27 6.79
CA LEU A 207 -27.90 3.66 6.58
C LEU A 207 -29.38 3.75 6.19
N PHE A 208 -29.86 2.82 5.36
CA PHE A 208 -31.27 2.73 4.96
C PHE A 208 -32.18 2.49 6.16
N ILE A 209 -31.86 1.51 7.00
CA ILE A 209 -32.64 1.20 8.21
C ILE A 209 -32.68 2.41 9.15
N LEU A 210 -31.51 2.99 9.47
CA LEU A 210 -31.41 4.12 10.40
C LEU A 210 -32.12 5.37 9.87
N SER A 211 -32.06 5.62 8.56
CA SER A 211 -32.67 6.81 7.95
C SER A 211 -34.18 6.73 7.83
N GLY A 212 -34.74 5.51 7.86
CA GLY A 212 -36.19 5.31 7.91
C GLY A 212 -36.79 5.53 9.30
N LEU A 213 -35.99 5.49 10.37
CA LEU A 213 -36.48 5.72 11.74
C LEU A 213 -36.95 7.17 11.91
N GLY A 214 -38.09 7.33 12.56
CA GLY A 214 -38.72 8.63 12.84
C GLY A 214 -40.03 8.51 13.63
N PRO A 215 -40.85 9.57 13.68
CA PRO A 215 -42.08 9.60 14.48
C PRO A 215 -43.10 8.50 14.16
N SER A 216 -43.14 8.04 12.90
CA SER A 216 -43.99 6.93 12.45
C SER A 216 -43.35 5.55 12.65
N ILE A 217 -42.35 5.44 13.54
CA ILE A 217 -41.49 4.27 13.78
C ILE A 217 -40.56 3.98 12.60
N TRP A 218 -41.10 3.79 11.40
CA TRP A 218 -40.30 3.61 10.20
C TRP A 218 -41.03 4.05 8.91
N SER A 219 -40.34 4.82 8.06
CA SER A 219 -40.88 5.32 6.77
C SER A 219 -39.98 4.94 5.59
N PRO A 220 -40.50 4.24 4.55
CA PRO A 220 -39.74 3.91 3.35
C PRO A 220 -39.27 5.15 2.57
N SER A 221 -40.09 6.19 2.50
CA SER A 221 -39.74 7.42 1.77
C SER A 221 -38.60 8.16 2.47
N ALA A 222 -38.65 8.23 3.81
CA ALA A 222 -37.57 8.80 4.63
C ALA A 222 -36.28 7.97 4.51
N ALA A 223 -36.40 6.64 4.53
CA ALA A 223 -35.26 5.73 4.36
C ALA A 223 -34.51 6.00 3.04
N VAL A 224 -35.23 6.29 1.96
CA VAL A 224 -34.63 6.63 0.65
C VAL A 224 -34.04 8.04 0.65
N THR A 225 -34.81 9.07 1.00
CA THR A 225 -34.35 10.47 0.86
C THR A 225 -33.25 10.81 1.86
N ARG A 226 -33.46 10.51 3.14
CA ARG A 226 -32.48 10.73 4.20
C ARG A 226 -31.32 9.75 4.06
N GLY A 227 -31.59 8.49 3.70
CA GLY A 227 -30.53 7.50 3.46
C GLY A 227 -29.59 7.90 2.32
N PHE A 228 -30.14 8.47 1.25
CA PHE A 228 -29.34 9.01 0.16
C PHE A 228 -28.49 10.20 0.62
N ALA A 229 -29.06 11.15 1.37
CA ALA A 229 -28.29 12.28 1.92
C ALA A 229 -27.17 11.82 2.87
N LEU A 230 -27.46 10.86 3.74
CA LEU A 230 -26.49 10.25 4.65
C LEU A 230 -25.36 9.55 3.91
N PHE A 231 -25.70 8.74 2.90
CA PHE A 231 -24.73 8.09 2.04
C PHE A 231 -23.86 9.11 1.31
N MET A 232 -24.44 10.14 0.71
CA MET A 232 -23.69 11.17 -0.03
C MET A 232 -22.76 11.96 0.89
N GLY A 233 -23.20 12.33 2.09
CA GLY A 233 -22.37 13.00 3.08
C GLY A 233 -21.20 12.12 3.55
N LEU A 234 -21.48 10.85 3.88
CA LEU A 234 -20.47 9.87 4.24
C LEU A 234 -19.44 9.65 3.13
N PHE A 235 -19.91 9.48 1.88
CA PHE A 235 -19.08 9.25 0.72
C PHE A 235 -18.21 10.47 0.40
N ALA A 236 -18.80 11.67 0.41
CA ALA A 236 -18.08 12.93 0.21
C ALA A 236 -16.99 13.12 1.28
N GLY A 237 -17.30 12.91 2.56
CA GLY A 237 -16.33 12.93 3.64
C GLY A 237 -15.20 11.91 3.41
N GLY A 238 -15.55 10.65 3.10
CA GLY A 238 -14.59 9.60 2.78
C GLY A 238 -13.64 9.96 1.63
N LEU A 239 -14.14 10.60 0.56
CA LEU A 239 -13.30 11.13 -0.52
C LEU A 239 -12.35 12.23 -0.03
N GLY A 240 -12.73 12.99 0.99
CA GLY A 240 -11.82 13.91 1.68
C GLY A 240 -10.56 13.22 2.19
N GLY A 241 -10.71 12.07 2.87
CA GLY A 241 -9.58 11.28 3.38
C GLY A 241 -8.84 10.50 2.29
N ALA A 242 -9.56 9.89 1.34
CA ALA A 242 -8.98 9.02 0.32
C ALA A 242 -8.35 9.78 -0.87
N VAL A 243 -8.88 10.96 -1.21
CA VAL A 243 -8.48 11.74 -2.40
C VAL A 243 -7.89 13.09 -2.02
N ILE A 244 -8.59 13.89 -1.21
CA ILE A 244 -8.15 15.28 -0.97
C ILE A 244 -6.93 15.34 -0.06
N LEU A 245 -6.88 14.52 0.99
CA LEU A 245 -5.73 14.45 1.89
C LEU A 245 -4.42 14.16 1.16
N PRO A 246 -4.27 13.11 0.32
CA PRO A 246 -2.99 12.85 -0.33
C PRO A 246 -2.63 13.93 -1.34
N LEU A 247 -3.59 14.67 -1.91
CA LEU A 247 -3.30 15.80 -2.79
C LEU A 247 -2.75 16.99 -1.99
N LEU A 248 -3.38 17.31 -0.86
CA LEU A 248 -3.06 18.48 -0.03
C LEU A 248 -2.06 18.23 1.09
N LEU A 249 -1.54 17.01 1.22
CA LEU A 249 -0.71 16.57 2.34
C LEU A 249 0.42 17.54 2.78
N PRO A 250 1.18 18.20 1.87
CA PRO A 250 2.27 19.11 2.23
C PRO A 250 1.78 20.42 2.85
N TYR A 251 0.54 20.81 2.57
CA TYR A 251 -0.06 22.06 3.03
C TYR A 251 -0.81 21.90 4.36
N LEU A 252 -1.01 20.67 4.82
CA LEU A 252 -1.71 20.38 6.07
C LEU A 252 -0.73 20.38 7.25
N PHE A 253 -0.99 21.28 8.21
CA PHE A 253 -0.08 21.64 9.30
C PHE A 253 0.23 20.53 10.31
N TRP A 254 -0.73 19.66 10.63
CA TRP A 254 -0.58 18.66 11.70
C TRP A 254 0.40 17.53 11.33
N ARG A 255 0.89 16.80 12.34
CA ARG A 255 1.75 15.63 12.12
C ARG A 255 0.96 14.35 11.84
N GLU A 256 -0.17 14.19 12.53
CA GLU A 256 -1.02 12.99 12.50
C GLU A 256 -1.92 12.98 11.25
N PHE A 257 -2.01 11.83 10.59
CA PHE A 257 -2.85 11.64 9.41
C PHE A 257 -4.34 11.66 9.75
N SER A 258 -4.72 11.21 10.95
CA SER A 258 -6.08 11.24 11.46
C SER A 258 -6.65 12.68 11.47
N LEU A 259 -5.90 13.65 11.97
CA LEU A 259 -6.31 15.05 12.03
C LEU A 259 -6.38 15.69 10.65
N LYS A 260 -5.38 15.40 9.79
CA LYS A 260 -5.40 15.82 8.39
C LYS A 260 -6.63 15.29 7.65
N GLY A 261 -6.95 14.02 7.88
CA GLY A 261 -8.08 13.33 7.27
C GLY A 261 -9.39 13.95 7.73
N ALA A 262 -9.53 14.18 9.03
CA ALA A 262 -10.70 14.85 9.61
C ALA A 262 -10.90 16.24 8.99
N ALA A 263 -9.85 17.05 8.88
CA ALA A 263 -9.93 18.39 8.29
C ALA A 263 -10.31 18.36 6.80
N ALA A 264 -9.70 17.46 6.02
CA ALA A 264 -10.03 17.29 4.61
C ALA A 264 -11.49 16.80 4.43
N GLY A 265 -11.93 15.83 5.23
CA GLY A 265 -13.31 15.35 5.25
C GLY A 265 -14.32 16.41 5.63
N ALA A 266 -14.04 17.19 6.68
CA ALA A 266 -14.87 18.31 7.11
C ALA A 266 -15.05 19.33 5.99
N GLY A 267 -13.96 19.69 5.30
CA GLY A 267 -14.00 20.62 4.17
C GLY A 267 -14.88 20.11 3.02
N VAL A 268 -14.68 18.86 2.60
CA VAL A 268 -15.48 18.27 1.50
C VAL A 268 -16.96 18.12 1.90
N THR A 269 -17.22 17.70 3.13
CA THR A 269 -18.59 17.56 3.65
C THR A 269 -19.30 18.90 3.74
N LEU A 270 -18.60 19.94 4.22
CA LEU A 270 -19.12 21.30 4.28
C LEU A 270 -19.50 21.83 2.90
N ILE A 271 -18.64 21.64 1.89
CA ILE A 271 -18.95 22.01 0.51
C ILE A 271 -20.21 21.28 0.03
N GLY A 272 -20.33 19.98 0.30
CA GLY A 272 -21.52 19.20 -0.03
C GLY A 272 -22.79 19.74 0.65
N LEU A 273 -22.72 20.10 1.94
CA LEU A 273 -23.83 20.68 2.69
C LEU A 273 -24.23 22.07 2.15
N LEU A 274 -23.27 22.91 1.77
CA LEU A 274 -23.56 24.22 1.20
C LEU A 274 -24.25 24.12 -0.17
N LEU A 275 -23.93 23.10 -0.96
CA LEU A 275 -24.49 22.90 -2.29
C LEU A 275 -25.83 22.15 -2.28
N PHE A 276 -26.01 21.20 -1.36
CA PHE A 276 -27.12 20.23 -1.41
C PHE A 276 -27.87 20.05 -0.08
N GLY A 277 -27.43 20.70 1.00
CA GLY A 277 -27.95 20.50 2.35
C GLY A 277 -29.25 21.24 2.68
N GLY A 278 -29.87 21.96 1.74
CA GLY A 278 -31.04 22.81 1.99
C GLY A 278 -32.28 22.07 2.51
N ALA A 279 -32.37 20.76 2.32
CA ALA A 279 -33.46 19.93 2.83
C ALA A 279 -33.17 19.31 4.21
N LEU A 280 -31.96 19.48 4.75
CA LEU A 280 -31.54 18.90 6.02
C LEU A 280 -31.78 19.88 7.16
N ASN A 281 -32.17 19.37 8.33
CA ASN A 281 -32.16 20.18 9.54
C ASN A 281 -30.74 20.33 10.10
N TRP A 282 -30.57 21.23 11.07
CA TRP A 282 -29.26 21.54 11.64
C TRP A 282 -28.60 20.33 12.32
N LEU A 283 -29.39 19.43 12.93
CA LEU A 283 -28.86 18.24 13.61
C LEU A 283 -28.40 17.19 12.59
N GLU A 284 -29.14 17.03 11.50
CA GLU A 284 -28.75 16.18 10.36
C GLU A 284 -27.48 16.70 9.69
N ALA A 285 -27.40 18.01 9.43
CA ALA A 285 -26.20 18.64 8.86
C ALA A 285 -24.97 18.47 9.78
N LEU A 286 -25.14 18.69 11.09
CA LEU A 286 -24.08 18.46 12.08
C LEU A 286 -23.64 16.99 12.11
N SER A 287 -24.60 16.07 12.02
CA SER A 287 -24.33 14.63 11.98
C SER A 287 -23.49 14.26 10.76
N LEU A 288 -23.79 14.81 9.57
CA LEU A 288 -22.96 14.59 8.38
C LEU A 288 -21.56 15.16 8.55
N MET A 289 -21.41 16.36 9.11
CA MET A 289 -20.09 16.95 9.37
C MET A 289 -19.23 16.06 10.26
N VAL A 290 -19.78 15.57 11.38
CA VAL A 290 -19.05 14.72 12.33
C VAL A 290 -18.74 13.36 11.69
N LEU A 291 -19.72 12.74 11.05
CA LEU A 291 -19.56 11.42 10.42
C LEU A 291 -18.57 11.45 9.25
N GLY A 292 -18.70 12.43 8.35
CA GLY A 292 -17.79 12.64 7.22
C GLY A 292 -16.36 12.90 7.68
N SER A 293 -16.18 13.70 8.75
CA SER A 293 -14.87 13.92 9.36
C SER A 293 -14.29 12.65 9.98
N ALA A 294 -15.09 11.87 10.71
CA ALA A 294 -14.64 10.63 11.34
C ALA A 294 -14.18 9.59 10.31
N VAL A 295 -14.95 9.42 9.22
CA VAL A 295 -14.62 8.48 8.14
C VAL A 295 -13.40 8.94 7.34
N ALA A 296 -13.30 10.23 7.05
CA ALA A 296 -12.12 10.80 6.41
C ALA A 296 -10.86 10.70 7.28
N SER A 297 -11.02 10.86 8.60
CA SER A 297 -9.96 10.70 9.59
C SER A 297 -9.40 9.28 9.54
N TYR A 298 -10.28 8.27 9.57
CA TYR A 298 -9.89 6.87 9.44
C TYR A 298 -9.25 6.57 8.08
N ALA A 299 -9.86 7.01 6.98
CA ALA A 299 -9.31 6.82 5.63
C ALA A 299 -7.93 7.47 5.47
N GLY A 300 -7.71 8.64 6.06
CA GLY A 300 -6.41 9.32 6.07
C GLY A 300 -5.30 8.50 6.71
N MET A 301 -5.63 7.67 7.71
CA MET A 301 -4.65 6.84 8.40
C MET A 301 -4.09 5.70 7.54
N ASN A 302 -4.74 5.33 6.43
CA ASN A 302 -4.18 4.35 5.49
C ASN A 302 -2.85 4.81 4.89
N PHE A 303 -2.64 6.12 4.76
CA PHE A 303 -1.38 6.68 4.25
C PHE A 303 -0.21 6.59 5.23
N THR A 304 -0.47 6.33 6.52
CA THR A 304 0.58 6.20 7.55
C THR A 304 1.57 5.07 7.24
N GLY A 305 1.15 4.04 6.49
CA GLY A 305 2.00 2.91 6.08
C GLY A 305 2.72 3.11 4.74
N THR A 306 2.50 4.25 4.07
CA THR A 306 3.08 4.55 2.73
C THR A 306 3.94 5.81 2.74
N ALA A 307 3.80 6.66 3.75
CA ALA A 307 4.57 7.88 3.91
C ALA A 307 5.93 7.61 4.57
N PRO A 308 7.03 8.21 4.10
CA PRO A 308 8.38 7.91 4.62
C PRO A 308 8.72 8.59 5.95
N PHE A 309 7.87 9.49 6.44
CA PHE A 309 8.12 10.30 7.64
C PHE A 309 7.36 9.82 8.89
N THR A 310 6.67 8.67 8.81
CA THR A 310 6.04 7.99 9.95
C THR A 310 6.90 6.81 10.43
N SER A 311 6.79 6.48 11.71
CA SER A 311 7.41 5.28 12.29
C SER A 311 6.34 4.35 12.84
N PRO A 312 6.59 3.02 12.91
CA PRO A 312 5.61 2.06 13.44
C PRO A 312 5.08 2.45 14.82
N THR A 313 5.95 2.93 15.72
CA THR A 313 5.57 3.40 17.05
C THR A 313 4.70 4.66 17.01
N SER A 314 4.97 5.60 16.09
CA SER A 314 4.11 6.78 15.91
C SER A 314 2.73 6.40 15.37
N VAL A 315 2.68 5.48 14.42
CA VAL A 315 1.41 4.98 13.85
C VAL A 315 0.58 4.26 14.92
N GLU A 316 1.19 3.40 15.73
CA GLU A 316 0.49 2.71 16.82
C GLU A 316 -0.10 3.68 17.85
N LYS A 317 0.66 4.72 18.23
CA LYS A 317 0.18 5.77 19.13
C LYS A 317 -1.00 6.53 18.54
N GLU A 318 -0.92 6.89 17.26
CA GLU A 318 -2.00 7.57 16.55
C GLU A 318 -3.27 6.71 16.50
N MET A 319 -3.13 5.41 16.17
CA MET A 319 -4.23 4.45 16.16
C MET A 319 -4.91 4.29 17.52
N ARG A 320 -4.13 4.04 18.58
CA ARG A 320 -4.68 3.86 19.93
C ARG A 320 -5.43 5.09 20.43
N ARG A 321 -5.02 6.29 20.00
CA ARG A 321 -5.66 7.54 20.37
C ARG A 321 -6.93 7.80 19.56
N TRP A 322 -6.83 7.71 18.23
CA TRP A 322 -7.87 8.24 17.34
C TRP A 322 -8.93 7.24 16.93
N VAL A 323 -8.61 5.95 16.84
CA VAL A 323 -9.60 4.94 16.43
C VAL A 323 -10.80 4.89 17.39
N PRO A 324 -10.62 4.87 18.74
CA PRO A 324 -11.76 4.92 19.66
C PRO A 324 -12.59 6.21 19.53
N ILE A 325 -11.93 7.35 19.32
CA ILE A 325 -12.58 8.65 19.15
C ILE A 325 -13.39 8.69 17.85
N GLN A 326 -12.83 8.17 16.75
CA GLN A 326 -13.52 8.07 15.46
C GLN A 326 -14.77 7.19 15.55
N ILE A 327 -14.67 6.02 16.22
CA ILE A 327 -15.81 5.13 16.46
C ILE A 327 -16.87 5.82 17.30
N GLY A 328 -16.48 6.46 18.41
CA GLY A 328 -17.40 7.20 19.27
C GLY A 328 -18.08 8.36 18.55
N ALA A 329 -17.34 9.13 17.75
CA ALA A 329 -17.86 10.22 16.94
C ALA A 329 -18.84 9.72 15.87
N ALA A 330 -18.51 8.62 15.18
CA ALA A 330 -19.39 8.02 14.19
C ALA A 330 -20.70 7.51 14.84
N ALA A 331 -20.60 6.83 15.99
CA ALA A 331 -21.78 6.35 16.72
C ALA A 331 -22.67 7.51 17.20
N ALA A 332 -22.07 8.57 17.77
CA ALA A 332 -22.78 9.76 18.19
C ALA A 332 -23.46 10.48 17.01
N ALA A 333 -22.76 10.58 15.86
CA ALA A 333 -23.31 11.17 14.66
C ALA A 333 -24.48 10.36 14.08
N LEU A 334 -24.42 9.03 14.10
CA LEU A 334 -25.54 8.18 13.68
C LEU A 334 -26.73 8.31 14.63
N ALA A 335 -26.51 8.40 15.94
CA ALA A 335 -27.57 8.63 16.91
C ALA A 335 -28.22 10.02 16.72
N ALA A 336 -27.40 11.05 16.49
CA ALA A 336 -27.87 12.40 16.18
C ALA A 336 -28.63 12.45 14.86
N TRP A 337 -28.21 11.70 13.83
CA TRP A 337 -28.93 11.56 12.58
C TRP A 337 -30.34 10.99 12.80
N VAL A 338 -30.46 9.93 13.60
CA VAL A 338 -31.76 9.36 13.97
C VAL A 338 -32.58 10.38 14.76
N GLY A 339 -31.98 11.07 15.74
CA GLY A 339 -32.62 12.13 16.51
C GLY A 339 -33.14 13.29 15.64
N GLY A 340 -32.41 13.63 14.57
CA GLY A 340 -32.81 14.66 13.61
C GLY A 340 -34.14 14.36 12.91
N ALA A 341 -34.56 13.09 12.85
CA ALA A 341 -35.86 12.69 12.32
C ALA A 341 -37.05 13.22 13.15
N PHE A 342 -36.80 13.60 14.41
CA PHE A 342 -37.82 14.03 15.37
C PHE A 342 -37.81 15.56 15.60
N ILE A 343 -36.90 16.28 14.95
CA ILE A 343 -36.69 17.74 15.13
C ILE A 343 -37.28 18.54 13.95
N GLY A 344 -37.99 17.88 13.03
CA GLY A 344 -38.71 18.48 11.90
C GLY A 344 -40.18 18.12 11.91
#